data_AF-A0A1F7UP94-F1
#
_entry.id   AF-A0A1F7UP94-F1
#
_cell.length_a   1.000
_cell.length_b   1.000
_cell.length_c   1.000
_cell.angle_alpha   90.00
_cell.angle_beta   90.00
_cell.angle_gamma   90.00
#
_symmetry.space_group_name_H-M   'P 1'
#
loop_
_entity.id
_entity.type
_entity.pdbx_description
1 polymer ?
#
loop_
_entity_poly.entity_id
_entity_poly.type
_entity_poly.pdbx_seq_one_letter_code
_entity_poly.pdbx_strand_id
1 'polypeptide(L)'
;MISFSNLLKKTLAAYFANFKAIMPLLAVFVIWQIIINLFSADIKTAISILPYVAAFSLIVAAFTQLLLCQTFGDIFNGKTLSASTAYKESLKRFPLFVILLILLAVMVIGGLFLALVPGIIFATWFIFLAPVLMIENTNISSTFKRSKYLVSGNFFQVLWQTALVSVLIIFIVNMATQGLAAVAKLITPGVALPYVLTLSNIVGAFLGAFTSPIMVGFLVALYFELRKLKKEI
;
A
#
# COMPACT_ATOMS: atom_id res chain seq x y z
N MET A 1 8.57 -5.68 23.55
CA MET A 1 7.38 -5.62 22.68
C MET A 1 7.48 -4.39 21.80
N ILE A 2 7.24 -4.48 20.49
CA ILE A 2 7.34 -3.29 19.62
C ILE A 2 6.09 -2.43 19.86
N SER A 3 6.28 -1.17 20.28
CA SER A 3 5.16 -0.27 20.55
C SER A 3 4.57 0.28 19.26
N PHE A 4 3.27 0.06 19.04
CA PHE A 4 2.52 0.57 17.89
C PHE A 4 2.62 2.10 17.77
N SER A 5 2.45 2.82 18.89
CA SER A 5 2.50 4.29 18.91
C SER A 5 3.87 4.81 18.48
N ASN A 6 4.95 4.15 18.91
CA ASN A 6 6.30 4.55 18.53
C ASN A 6 6.59 4.27 17.06
N LEU A 7 6.12 3.14 16.51
CA LEU A 7 6.21 2.85 15.07
C LEU A 7 5.46 3.88 14.25
N LEU A 8 4.20 4.17 14.61
CA LEU A 8 3.37 5.13 13.90
C LEU A 8 3.99 6.54 13.97
N LYS A 9 4.44 6.99 15.14
CA LYS A 9 5.15 8.28 15.28
C LYS A 9 6.41 8.35 14.42
N LYS A 10 7.23 7.29 14.44
CA LYS A 10 8.44 7.19 13.62
C LYS A 10 8.13 7.28 12.12
N THR A 11 7.10 6.55 11.67
CA THR A 11 6.65 6.56 10.28
C THR A 11 6.09 7.92 9.87
N LEU A 12 5.23 8.53 10.69
CA LEU A 12 4.66 9.84 10.41
C LEU A 12 5.75 10.92 10.39
N ALA A 13 6.68 10.90 11.34
CA ALA A 13 7.82 11.81 11.36
C ALA A 13 8.67 11.67 10.09
N ALA A 14 8.99 10.44 9.68
CA ALA A 14 9.71 10.16 8.44
C ALA A 14 8.96 10.65 7.19
N TYR A 15 7.64 10.42 7.14
CA TYR A 15 6.79 10.86 6.03
C TYR A 15 6.73 12.38 5.92
N PHE A 16 6.42 13.08 7.02
CA PHE A 16 6.28 14.54 6.99
C PHE A 16 7.62 15.26 6.82
N ALA A 17 8.71 14.74 7.39
CA ALA A 17 10.05 15.30 7.18
C ALA A 17 10.50 15.20 5.71
N ASN A 18 10.07 14.16 5.00
CA ASN A 18 10.46 13.90 3.60
C ASN A 18 9.30 14.08 2.61
N PHE A 19 8.25 14.82 3.00
CA PHE A 19 7.01 14.95 2.24
C PHE A 19 7.24 15.42 0.80
N LYS A 20 8.12 16.43 0.61
CA LYS A 20 8.47 16.97 -0.71
C LYS A 20 9.14 15.94 -1.63
N ALA A 21 9.87 14.97 -1.08
CA ALA A 21 10.52 13.92 -1.86
C ALA A 21 9.57 12.74 -2.15
N ILE A 22 8.65 12.43 -1.23
CA ILE A 22 7.70 11.33 -1.37
C ILE A 22 6.55 11.70 -2.31
N MET A 23 6.04 12.93 -2.23
CA MET A 23 4.83 13.33 -2.95
C MET A 23 4.93 13.20 -4.48
N PRO A 24 6.04 13.60 -5.16
CA PRO A 24 6.17 13.42 -6.60
C PRO A 24 6.19 11.95 -7.03
N LEU A 25 6.60 11.02 -6.15
CA LEU A 25 6.57 9.58 -6.45
C LEU A 25 5.14 9.04 -6.57
N LEU A 26 4.18 9.74 -5.95
CA LEU A 26 2.76 9.40 -6.00
C LEU A 26 2.06 9.95 -7.24
N ALA A 27 2.73 10.79 -8.03
CA ALA A 27 2.14 11.37 -9.24
C ALA A 27 1.62 10.29 -10.20
N VAL A 28 2.34 9.17 -10.35
CA VAL A 28 1.90 8.04 -11.18
C VAL A 28 0.56 7.47 -10.71
N PHE A 29 0.38 7.32 -9.40
CA PHE A 29 -0.87 6.83 -8.82
C PHE A 29 -2.02 7.84 -9.01
N VAL A 30 -1.77 9.13 -8.75
CA VAL A 30 -2.79 10.18 -8.88
C VAL A 30 -3.20 10.38 -10.34
N ILE A 31 -2.24 10.45 -11.27
CA ILE A 31 -2.49 10.56 -12.71
C ILE A 31 -3.33 9.39 -13.18
N TRP A 32 -2.98 8.17 -12.77
CA TRP A 32 -3.77 6.99 -13.11
C TRP A 32 -5.22 7.08 -12.60
N GLN A 33 -5.43 7.54 -11.36
CA GLN A 33 -6.77 7.74 -10.82
C GLN A 33 -7.57 8.80 -11.59
N ILE A 34 -6.94 9.91 -11.98
CA ILE A 34 -7.60 10.95 -12.79
C ILE A 34 -8.02 10.36 -14.15
N ILE A 35 -7.13 9.63 -14.82
CA ILE A 35 -7.41 8.97 -16.10
C ILE A 35 -8.65 8.07 -15.98
N ILE A 36 -8.73 7.21 -14.97
CA ILE A 36 -9.90 6.32 -14.76
C ILE A 36 -11.20 7.12 -14.64
N ASN A 37 -11.17 8.22 -13.89
CA ASN A 37 -12.35 9.05 -13.67
C ASN A 37 -12.81 9.77 -14.96
N LEU A 38 -11.91 10.02 -15.92
CA LEU A 38 -12.27 10.60 -17.22
C LEU A 38 -12.96 9.58 -18.15
N PHE A 39 -12.57 8.31 -18.08
CA PHE A 39 -13.13 7.26 -18.95
C PHE A 39 -14.44 6.63 -18.42
N SER A 40 -14.86 6.96 -17.20
CA SER A 40 -16.04 6.37 -16.53
C SER A 40 -17.30 7.23 -16.61
N ALA A 41 -17.39 8.14 -17.59
CA ALA A 41 -18.53 9.04 -17.77
C ALA A 41 -19.84 8.35 -18.23
N ASP A 42 -19.74 7.19 -18.92
CA ASP A 42 -20.88 6.39 -19.38
C ASP A 42 -20.84 4.97 -18.77
N ILE A 43 -21.99 4.45 -18.32
CA ILE A 43 -22.10 3.15 -17.63
C ILE A 43 -21.68 1.98 -18.52
N LYS A 44 -22.08 1.97 -19.80
CA LYS A 44 -21.75 0.85 -20.71
C LYS A 44 -20.25 0.80 -20.98
N THR A 45 -19.65 1.98 -21.18
CA THR A 45 -18.21 2.15 -21.34
C THR A 45 -17.46 1.77 -20.06
N ALA A 46 -17.95 2.20 -18.89
CA ALA A 46 -17.33 1.87 -17.60
C ALA A 46 -17.27 0.36 -17.36
N ILE A 47 -18.34 -0.38 -17.68
CA ILE A 47 -18.39 -1.85 -17.50
C ILE A 47 -17.41 -2.55 -18.46
N SER A 48 -17.33 -2.13 -19.72
CA SER A 48 -16.46 -2.78 -20.71
C SER A 48 -14.97 -2.57 -20.42
N ILE A 49 -14.58 -1.42 -19.87
CA ILE A 49 -13.18 -1.11 -19.54
C ILE A 49 -12.76 -1.58 -18.14
N LEU A 50 -13.72 -1.88 -17.26
CA LEU A 50 -13.48 -2.23 -15.85
C LEU A 50 -12.37 -3.28 -15.62
N PRO A 51 -12.33 -4.43 -16.33
CA PRO A 51 -11.29 -5.44 -16.06
C PRO A 51 -9.88 -4.91 -16.40
N TYR A 52 -9.74 -4.13 -17.47
CA TYR A 52 -8.47 -3.53 -17.87
C TYR A 52 -8.02 -2.45 -16.88
N VAL A 53 -8.96 -1.61 -16.44
CA VAL A 53 -8.74 -0.60 -15.41
C VAL A 53 -8.31 -1.25 -14.10
N ALA A 54 -8.99 -2.31 -13.67
CA ALA A 54 -8.64 -3.04 -12.45
C ALA A 54 -7.24 -3.66 -12.54
N ALA A 55 -6.93 -4.35 -13.65
CA ALA A 55 -5.63 -4.96 -13.88
C ALA A 55 -4.50 -3.92 -13.87
N PHE A 56 -4.68 -2.80 -14.57
CA PHE A 56 -3.68 -1.73 -14.60
C PHE A 56 -3.55 -1.01 -13.26
N SER A 57 -4.64 -0.85 -12.51
CA SER A 57 -4.60 -0.31 -11.14
C SER A 57 -3.76 -1.16 -10.20
N LEU A 58 -3.82 -2.49 -10.31
CA LEU A 58 -2.99 -3.40 -9.53
C LEU A 58 -1.50 -3.25 -9.89
N ILE A 59 -1.19 -3.07 -11.18
CA ILE A 59 0.18 -2.83 -11.66
C ILE A 59 0.72 -1.52 -11.07
N VAL A 60 -0.05 -0.42 -11.18
CA VAL A 60 0.33 0.89 -10.63
C VAL A 60 0.50 0.81 -9.11
N ALA A 61 -0.44 0.18 -8.40
CA ALA A 61 -0.37 0.03 -6.95
C ALA A 61 0.86 -0.79 -6.52
N ALA A 62 1.14 -1.91 -7.19
CA ALA A 62 2.33 -2.72 -6.93
C ALA A 62 3.63 -1.93 -7.17
N PHE A 63 3.68 -1.13 -8.23
CA PHE A 63 4.83 -0.30 -8.53
C PHE A 63 5.03 0.82 -7.51
N THR A 64 3.96 1.53 -7.14
CA THR A 64 3.97 2.54 -6.07
C THR A 64 4.40 1.96 -4.74
N GLN A 65 3.97 0.73 -4.42
CA GLN A 65 4.40 0.03 -3.21
C GLN A 65 5.92 -0.20 -3.19
N LEU A 66 6.53 -0.62 -4.31
CA LEU A 66 8.00 -0.76 -4.39
C LEU A 66 8.73 0.57 -4.27
N LEU A 67 8.24 1.61 -4.96
CA LEU A 67 8.81 2.96 -4.88
C LEU A 67 8.85 3.47 -3.44
N LEU A 68 7.72 3.38 -2.75
CA LEU A 68 7.60 3.80 -1.36
C LEU A 68 8.46 2.93 -0.45
N CYS A 69 8.51 1.61 -0.70
CA CYS A 69 9.32 0.70 0.08
C CYS A 69 10.82 1.02 -0.03
N GLN A 70 11.32 1.28 -1.24
CA GLN A 70 12.69 1.73 -1.46
C GLN A 70 12.95 3.06 -0.74
N THR A 71 12.06 4.02 -0.91
CA THR A 71 12.20 5.37 -0.33
C THR A 71 12.24 5.32 1.19
N PHE A 72 11.30 4.64 1.85
CA PHE A 72 11.34 4.46 3.30
C PHE A 72 12.53 3.62 3.76
N GLY A 73 12.97 2.65 2.95
CA GLY A 73 14.21 1.92 3.19
C GLY A 73 15.43 2.83 3.22
N ASP A 74 15.53 3.77 2.28
CA ASP A 74 16.60 4.75 2.21
C ASP A 74 16.53 5.76 3.38
N ILE A 75 15.33 6.25 3.72
CA ILE A 75 15.11 7.16 4.87
C ILE A 75 15.57 6.51 6.18
N PHE A 76 15.13 5.28 6.45
CA PHE A 76 15.47 4.62 7.72
C PHE A 76 16.92 4.15 7.79
N ASN A 77 17.60 4.01 6.66
CA ASN A 77 19.04 3.78 6.59
C ASN A 77 19.87 5.08 6.54
N GLY A 78 19.24 6.26 6.59
CA GLY A 78 19.93 7.55 6.54
C GLY A 78 20.57 7.87 5.19
N LYS A 79 20.12 7.23 4.10
CA LYS A 79 20.64 7.47 2.74
C LYS A 79 20.01 8.73 2.14
N THR A 80 20.72 9.34 1.20
CA THR A 80 20.21 10.49 0.45
C THR A 80 19.06 10.08 -0.46
N LEU A 81 17.99 10.87 -0.46
CA LEU A 81 16.83 10.61 -1.28
C LEU A 81 17.09 11.01 -2.73
N SER A 82 16.93 10.04 -3.64
CA SER A 82 16.98 10.27 -5.09
C SER A 82 15.78 9.60 -5.75
N ALA A 83 14.86 10.41 -6.28
CA ALA A 83 13.70 9.90 -6.99
C ALA A 83 14.11 9.02 -8.19
N SER A 84 15.12 9.47 -8.96
CA SER A 84 15.64 8.71 -10.10
C SER A 84 16.15 7.32 -9.69
N THR A 85 16.89 7.25 -8.58
CA THR A 85 17.38 5.98 -8.04
C THR A 85 16.22 5.09 -7.59
N ALA A 86 15.24 5.65 -6.87
CA ALA A 86 14.07 4.91 -6.42
C ALA A 86 13.27 4.33 -7.59
N TYR A 87 13.05 5.10 -8.66
CA TYR A 87 12.40 4.64 -9.89
C TYR A 87 13.19 3.55 -10.58
N LYS A 88 14.50 3.74 -10.79
CA LYS A 88 15.36 2.77 -11.48
C LYS A 88 15.42 1.43 -10.76
N GLU A 89 15.63 1.44 -9.44
CA GLU A 89 15.69 0.22 -8.64
C GLU A 89 14.32 -0.47 -8.55
N SER A 90 13.24 0.30 -8.41
CA SER A 90 11.87 -0.26 -8.39
C SER A 90 11.51 -0.89 -9.74
N LEU A 91 11.83 -0.25 -10.87
CA LEU A 91 11.59 -0.80 -12.21
C LEU A 91 12.38 -2.09 -12.43
N LYS A 92 13.63 -2.13 -12.00
CA LYS A 92 14.48 -3.33 -12.09
C LYS A 92 13.90 -4.51 -11.31
N ARG A 93 13.27 -4.25 -10.15
CA ARG A 93 12.68 -5.29 -9.27
C ARG A 93 11.22 -5.60 -9.57
N PHE A 94 10.55 -4.75 -10.33
CA PHE A 94 9.12 -4.84 -10.58
C PHE A 94 8.67 -6.21 -11.12
N PRO A 95 9.33 -6.83 -12.12
CA PRO A 95 8.91 -8.14 -12.63
C PRO A 95 8.96 -9.24 -11.56
N LEU A 96 10.01 -9.25 -10.73
CA LEU A 96 10.14 -10.20 -9.62
C LEU A 96 9.04 -10.00 -8.58
N PHE A 97 8.70 -8.74 -8.29
CA PHE A 97 7.63 -8.42 -7.36
C PHE A 97 6.26 -8.83 -7.89
N VAL A 98 5.98 -8.66 -9.19
CA VAL A 98 4.74 -9.13 -9.82
C VAL A 98 4.61 -10.65 -9.66
N ILE A 99 5.68 -11.42 -9.89
CA ILE A 99 5.65 -12.88 -9.68
C ILE A 99 5.37 -13.21 -8.20
N LEU A 100 6.00 -12.51 -7.26
CA LEU A 100 5.74 -12.67 -5.83
C LEU A 100 4.27 -12.39 -5.47
N LEU A 101 3.68 -11.34 -6.04
CA LEU A 101 2.28 -10.98 -5.82
C LEU A 101 1.32 -12.02 -6.40
N ILE A 102 1.60 -12.56 -7.59
CA ILE A 102 0.80 -13.64 -8.20
C ILE A 102 0.84 -14.89 -7.31
N LEU A 103 2.03 -15.31 -6.87
CA LEU A 103 2.18 -16.45 -5.98
C LEU A 103 1.48 -16.22 -4.63
N LEU A 104 1.59 -15.01 -4.07
CA LEU A 104 0.88 -14.63 -2.84
C LEU A 104 -0.63 -14.68 -3.04
N ALA A 105 -1.15 -14.15 -4.15
CA ALA A 105 -2.57 -14.17 -4.46
C ALA A 105 -3.09 -15.60 -4.55
N VAL A 106 -2.37 -16.51 -5.23
CA VAL A 106 -2.74 -17.93 -5.30
C VAL A 106 -2.77 -18.58 -3.92
N MET A 107 -1.76 -18.31 -3.07
CA MET A 107 -1.72 -18.86 -1.70
C MET A 107 -2.83 -18.31 -0.82
N VAL A 108 -3.11 -17.01 -0.86
CA VAL A 108 -4.13 -16.38 -0.04
C VAL A 108 -5.52 -16.79 -0.51
N ILE A 109 -5.81 -16.72 -1.81
CA ILE A 109 -7.11 -17.11 -2.39
C ILE A 109 -7.35 -18.61 -2.16
N GLY A 110 -6.37 -19.47 -2.47
CA GLY A 110 -6.46 -20.90 -2.20
C GLY A 110 -6.62 -21.20 -0.71
N GLY A 111 -5.92 -20.45 0.14
CA GLY A 111 -6.09 -20.49 1.59
C GLY A 111 -7.51 -20.18 2.01
N LEU A 112 -8.06 -19.04 1.57
CA LEU A 112 -9.42 -18.60 1.88
C LEU A 112 -10.50 -19.57 1.40
N PHE A 113 -10.30 -20.24 0.24
CA PHE A 113 -11.20 -21.28 -0.26
C PHE A 113 -11.21 -22.54 0.62
N LEU A 114 -10.06 -22.94 1.17
CA LEU A 114 -9.97 -24.09 2.07
C LEU A 114 -10.54 -23.78 3.45
N ALA A 115 -10.17 -22.61 4.00
CA ALA A 115 -10.75 -22.02 5.21
C ALA A 115 -10.23 -20.57 5.38
N LEU A 116 -11.03 -19.69 5.99
CA LEU A 116 -10.62 -18.29 6.22
C LEU A 116 -9.29 -18.16 6.99
N VAL A 117 -9.02 -19.10 7.91
CA VAL A 117 -7.83 -19.11 8.77
C VAL A 117 -6.51 -19.24 7.96
N PRO A 118 -6.33 -20.24 7.07
CA PRO A 118 -5.17 -20.32 6.18
C PRO A 118 -4.87 -19.04 5.39
N GLY A 119 -5.90 -18.37 4.86
CA GLY A 119 -5.73 -17.13 4.11
C GLY A 119 -5.08 -16.01 4.93
N ILE A 120 -5.54 -15.83 6.17
CA ILE A 120 -4.99 -14.84 7.11
C ILE A 120 -3.55 -15.18 7.51
N ILE A 121 -3.25 -16.47 7.69
CA ILE A 121 -1.90 -16.94 8.03
C ILE A 121 -0.92 -16.59 6.90
N PHE A 122 -1.26 -16.90 5.64
CA PHE A 122 -0.40 -16.58 4.50
C PHE A 122 -0.24 -15.07 4.30
N ALA A 123 -1.32 -14.29 4.41
CA ALA A 123 -1.26 -12.83 4.30
C ALA A 123 -0.30 -12.23 5.35
N THR A 124 -0.35 -12.73 6.59
CA THR A 124 0.50 -12.23 7.67
C THR A 124 1.95 -12.67 7.50
N TRP A 125 2.22 -13.94 7.16
CA TRP A 125 3.58 -14.43 6.95
C TRP A 125 4.31 -13.71 5.81
N PHE A 126 3.57 -13.27 4.78
CA PHE A 126 4.12 -12.70 3.57
C PHE A 126 3.86 -11.19 3.44
N ILE A 127 3.57 -10.51 4.54
CA ILE A 127 3.34 -9.06 4.52
C ILE A 127 4.62 -8.25 4.20
N PHE A 128 5.81 -8.83 4.41
CA PHE A 128 7.10 -8.18 4.20
C PHE A 128 7.77 -8.52 2.87
N LEU A 129 7.05 -9.04 1.87
CA LEU A 129 7.65 -9.37 0.57
C LEU A 129 8.32 -8.16 -0.10
N ALA A 130 7.66 -7.00 -0.10
CA ALA A 130 8.22 -5.77 -0.68
C ALA A 130 9.52 -5.31 0.01
N PRO A 131 9.57 -5.11 1.35
CA PRO A 131 10.79 -4.69 2.02
C PRO A 131 11.91 -5.72 1.95
N VAL A 132 11.60 -7.01 2.02
CA VAL A 132 12.63 -8.05 1.86
C VAL A 132 13.22 -8.01 0.44
N LEU A 133 12.38 -7.96 -0.60
CA LEU A 133 12.86 -7.92 -1.99
C LEU A 133 13.72 -6.69 -2.27
N MET A 134 13.27 -5.50 -1.83
CA MET A 134 13.93 -4.23 -2.13
C MET A 134 15.18 -4.01 -1.28
N ILE A 135 15.08 -4.24 0.04
CA ILE A 135 16.14 -3.87 0.98
C ILE A 135 17.20 -4.99 1.08
N GLU A 136 16.80 -6.25 1.02
CA GLU A 136 17.73 -7.39 1.12
C GLU A 136 18.17 -7.95 -0.24
N ASN A 137 17.63 -7.44 -1.35
CA ASN A 137 18.04 -7.82 -2.71
C ASN A 137 17.99 -9.34 -2.93
N THR A 138 16.89 -9.97 -2.49
CA THR A 138 16.71 -11.43 -2.55
C THR A 138 16.05 -11.89 -3.86
N ASN A 139 16.13 -13.20 -4.14
CA ASN A 139 15.33 -13.86 -5.19
C ASN A 139 13.95 -14.29 -4.65
N ILE A 140 13.06 -14.79 -5.51
CA ILE A 140 11.67 -15.16 -5.17
C ILE A 140 11.60 -16.09 -3.95
N SER A 141 12.31 -17.23 -3.98
CA SER A 141 12.26 -18.25 -2.93
C SER A 141 12.81 -17.74 -1.61
N SER A 142 13.96 -17.06 -1.65
CA SER A 142 14.56 -16.44 -0.47
C SER A 142 13.65 -15.38 0.13
N THR A 143 12.95 -14.59 -0.69
CA THR A 143 12.03 -13.53 -0.22
C THR A 143 10.89 -14.11 0.62
N PHE A 144 10.24 -15.19 0.15
CA PHE A 144 9.16 -15.84 0.90
C PHE A 144 9.64 -16.43 2.23
N LYS A 145 10.73 -17.21 2.20
CA LYS A 145 11.31 -17.81 3.40
C LYS A 145 11.67 -16.74 4.43
N ARG A 146 12.27 -15.66 3.95
CA ARG A 146 12.72 -14.55 4.77
C ARG A 146 11.58 -13.75 5.39
N SER A 147 10.54 -13.41 4.64
CA SER A 147 9.33 -12.77 5.20
C SER A 147 8.71 -13.62 6.31
N LYS A 148 8.55 -14.94 6.07
CA LYS A 148 8.02 -15.86 7.07
C LYS A 148 8.91 -15.93 8.32
N TYR A 149 10.23 -15.96 8.15
CA TYR A 149 11.18 -15.95 9.26
C TYR A 149 11.05 -14.69 10.15
N LEU A 150 10.88 -13.51 9.55
CA LEU A 150 10.70 -12.25 10.28
C LEU A 150 9.42 -12.24 11.11
N VAL A 151 8.34 -12.80 10.57
CA VAL A 151 7.03 -12.90 11.26
C VAL A 151 7.03 -14.00 12.33
N SER A 152 7.85 -15.04 12.16
CA SER A 152 7.91 -16.19 13.07
C SER A 152 8.35 -15.78 14.48
N GLY A 153 7.50 -16.09 15.46
CA GLY A 153 7.66 -15.69 16.86
C GLY A 153 7.00 -14.36 17.23
N ASN A 154 6.54 -13.57 16.25
CA ASN A 154 5.84 -12.30 16.46
C ASN A 154 4.53 -12.20 15.66
N PHE A 155 3.95 -13.34 15.26
CA PHE A 155 2.80 -13.42 14.33
C PHE A 155 1.63 -12.53 14.76
N PHE A 156 1.13 -12.72 15.99
CA PHE A 156 -0.01 -11.95 16.50
C PHE A 156 0.31 -10.45 16.62
N GLN A 157 1.56 -10.12 16.96
CA GLN A 157 2.01 -8.74 17.04
C GLN A 157 1.97 -8.06 15.66
N VAL A 158 2.48 -8.74 14.62
CA VAL A 158 2.45 -8.25 13.24
C VAL A 158 1.02 -8.16 12.73
N LEU A 159 0.21 -9.20 12.95
CA LEU A 159 -1.19 -9.24 12.51
C LEU A 159 -1.99 -8.07 13.09
N TRP A 160 -2.01 -7.89 14.41
CA TRP A 160 -2.87 -6.87 15.01
C TRP A 160 -2.38 -5.45 14.68
N GLN A 161 -1.06 -5.21 14.65
CA GLN A 161 -0.51 -3.88 14.33
C GLN A 161 -0.81 -3.47 12.90
N THR A 162 -0.66 -4.39 11.95
CA THR A 162 -0.88 -4.12 10.53
C THR A 162 -2.37 -4.03 10.22
N ALA A 163 -3.21 -4.86 10.86
CA ALA A 163 -4.65 -4.74 10.83
C ALA A 163 -5.13 -3.40 11.41
N LEU A 164 -4.59 -2.97 12.56
CA LEU A 164 -4.97 -1.70 13.17
C LEU A 164 -4.65 -0.51 12.27
N VAL A 165 -3.43 -0.42 11.69
CA VAL A 165 -3.10 0.66 10.74
C VAL A 165 -4.03 0.62 9.54
N SER A 166 -4.30 -0.57 8.99
CA SER A 166 -5.18 -0.74 7.83
C SER A 166 -6.59 -0.22 8.13
N VAL A 167 -7.16 -0.64 9.27
CA VAL A 167 -8.50 -0.23 9.70
C VAL A 167 -8.57 1.27 9.95
N LEU A 168 -7.57 1.87 10.60
CA LEU A 168 -7.53 3.31 10.83
C LEU A 168 -7.49 4.10 9.51
N ILE A 169 -6.66 3.67 8.55
CA ILE A 169 -6.60 4.31 7.23
C ILE A 169 -7.94 4.18 6.50
N ILE A 170 -8.50 2.97 6.43
CA ILE A 170 -9.79 2.70 5.77
C ILE A 170 -10.90 3.53 6.42
N PHE A 171 -10.93 3.61 7.75
CA PHE A 171 -11.91 4.38 8.49
C PHE A 171 -11.81 5.88 8.19
N ILE A 172 -10.61 6.46 8.26
CA ILE A 172 -10.37 7.89 7.96
C ILE A 172 -10.78 8.23 6.53
N VAL A 173 -10.35 7.42 5.56
CA VAL A 173 -10.66 7.65 4.14
C VAL A 173 -12.18 7.56 3.92
N ASN A 174 -12.85 6.52 4.44
CA ASN A 174 -14.29 6.36 4.27
C ASN A 174 -15.12 7.41 5.00
N MET A 175 -14.69 7.85 6.19
CA MET A 175 -15.37 8.95 6.89
C MET A 175 -15.28 10.24 6.08
N ALA A 176 -14.11 10.56 5.54
CA ALA A 176 -13.92 11.77 4.76
C ALA A 176 -14.68 11.75 3.44
N THR A 177 -14.68 10.62 2.70
CA THR A 177 -15.41 10.51 1.44
C THR A 177 -16.92 10.51 1.64
N GLN A 178 -17.45 9.75 2.61
CA GLN A 178 -18.88 9.71 2.89
C GLN A 178 -19.39 11.01 3.53
N GLY A 179 -18.59 11.63 4.41
CA GLY A 179 -18.90 12.93 4.99
C GLY A 179 -19.01 14.02 3.93
N LEU A 180 -18.06 14.05 2.98
CA LEU A 180 -18.13 14.97 1.84
C LEU A 180 -19.36 14.70 0.97
N ALA A 181 -19.66 13.43 0.67
CA ALA A 181 -20.85 13.06 -0.11
C ALA A 181 -22.14 13.53 0.56
N ALA A 182 -22.23 13.43 1.89
CA ALA A 182 -23.36 13.91 2.67
C ALA A 182 -23.49 15.45 2.59
N VAL A 183 -22.39 16.18 2.78
CA VAL A 183 -22.36 17.65 2.67
C VAL A 183 -22.77 18.11 1.27
N ALA A 184 -22.25 17.47 0.22
CA ALA A 184 -22.60 17.79 -1.16
C ALA A 184 -24.11 17.64 -1.43
N LYS A 185 -24.74 16.56 -0.93
CA LYS A 185 -26.19 16.36 -1.06
C LYS A 185 -27.03 17.41 -0.32
N LEU A 186 -26.51 17.97 0.78
CA LEU A 186 -27.19 19.00 1.55
C LEU A 186 -27.10 20.38 0.88
N ILE A 187 -25.94 20.73 0.31
CA ILE A 187 -25.70 22.05 -0.29
C ILE A 187 -26.37 22.17 -1.66
N THR A 188 -26.42 21.10 -2.44
CA THR A 188 -27.04 21.10 -3.77
C THR A 188 -28.11 20.01 -3.89
N PRO A 189 -29.29 20.22 -3.27
CA PRO A 189 -30.43 19.32 -3.42
C PRO A 189 -30.81 19.20 -4.90
N GLY A 190 -30.70 17.99 -5.46
CA GLY A 190 -31.01 17.71 -6.88
C GLY A 190 -29.80 17.47 -7.79
N VAL A 191 -28.56 17.57 -7.30
CA VAL A 191 -27.40 17.09 -8.08
C VAL A 191 -27.54 15.60 -8.31
N ALA A 192 -27.43 15.18 -9.58
CA ALA A 192 -27.55 13.79 -9.93
C ALA A 192 -26.50 12.95 -9.19
N LEU A 193 -26.95 11.82 -8.65
CA LEU A 193 -26.12 10.89 -7.87
C LEU A 193 -24.75 10.58 -8.51
N PRO A 194 -24.62 10.44 -9.85
CA PRO A 194 -23.33 10.22 -10.50
C PRO A 194 -22.28 11.30 -10.18
N TYR A 195 -22.64 12.58 -10.18
CA TYR A 195 -21.69 13.67 -9.91
C TYR A 195 -21.17 13.64 -8.47
N VAL A 196 -22.05 13.35 -7.50
CA VAL A 196 -21.66 13.21 -6.09
C VAL A 196 -20.70 12.03 -5.91
N LEU A 197 -20.95 10.91 -6.61
CA LEU A 197 -20.09 9.74 -6.57
C LEU A 197 -18.73 10.00 -7.22
N THR A 198 -18.69 10.66 -8.39
CA THR A 198 -17.43 11.04 -9.05
C THR A 198 -16.59 11.97 -8.16
N LEU A 199 -17.20 12.99 -7.56
CA LEU A 199 -16.50 13.89 -6.64
C LEU A 199 -15.94 13.13 -5.42
N SER A 200 -16.74 12.24 -4.84
CA SER A 200 -16.34 11.42 -3.69
C SER A 200 -15.20 10.47 -4.03
N ASN A 201 -15.20 9.89 -5.23
CA ASN A 201 -14.14 9.01 -5.72
C ASN A 201 -12.83 9.78 -5.96
N ILE A 202 -12.90 10.98 -6.54
CA ILE A 202 -11.73 11.85 -6.72
C ILE A 202 -11.13 12.18 -5.36
N VAL A 203 -11.94 12.62 -4.39
CA VAL A 203 -11.46 12.91 -3.03
C VAL A 203 -10.91 11.67 -2.34
N GLY A 204 -11.55 10.51 -2.52
CA GLY A 204 -11.05 9.23 -2.01
C GLY A 204 -9.69 8.85 -2.60
N ALA A 205 -9.50 9.05 -3.90
CA ALA A 205 -8.22 8.83 -4.57
C ALA A 205 -7.13 9.78 -4.06
N PHE A 206 -7.46 11.07 -3.88
CA PHE A 206 -6.55 12.03 -3.26
C PHE A 206 -6.17 11.59 -1.84
N LEU A 207 -7.13 11.30 -0.97
CA LEU A 207 -6.84 10.87 0.40
C LEU A 207 -6.04 9.57 0.42
N GLY A 208 -6.38 8.61 -0.43
CA GLY A 208 -5.65 7.36 -0.60
C GLY A 208 -4.20 7.57 -1.00
N ALA A 209 -3.92 8.53 -1.90
CA ALA A 209 -2.56 8.90 -2.26
C ALA A 209 -1.76 9.40 -1.04
N PHE A 210 -2.38 10.18 -0.15
CA PHE A 210 -1.73 10.71 1.05
C PHE A 210 -1.59 9.68 2.18
N THR A 211 -2.52 8.74 2.30
CA THR A 211 -2.49 7.72 3.36
C THR A 211 -1.68 6.49 2.98
N SER A 212 -1.53 6.17 1.69
CA SER A 212 -0.77 4.99 1.24
C SER A 212 0.70 4.96 1.70
N PRO A 213 1.45 6.08 1.75
CA PRO A 213 2.82 6.09 2.27
C PRO A 213 2.88 5.76 3.76
N ILE A 214 1.83 6.08 4.53
CA ILE A 214 1.77 5.77 5.95
C ILE A 214 1.77 4.25 6.14
N MET A 215 0.96 3.53 5.36
CA MET A 215 0.93 2.07 5.43
C MET A 215 2.27 1.44 5.03
N VAL A 216 2.84 1.86 3.88
CA VAL A 216 4.11 1.30 3.41
C VAL A 216 5.25 1.65 4.38
N GLY A 217 5.35 2.90 4.82
CA GLY A 217 6.35 3.33 5.79
C GLY A 217 6.20 2.64 7.15
N PHE A 218 4.98 2.30 7.56
CA PHE A 218 4.74 1.51 8.77
C PHE A 218 5.25 0.08 8.61
N LEU A 219 4.97 -0.57 7.46
CA LEU A 219 5.49 -1.90 7.16
C LEU A 219 7.02 -1.94 7.12
N VAL A 220 7.65 -0.94 6.50
CA VAL A 220 9.11 -0.85 6.47
C VAL A 220 9.68 -0.58 7.87
N ALA A 221 9.06 0.29 8.66
CA ALA A 221 9.49 0.54 10.03
C ALA A 221 9.39 -0.73 10.90
N LEU A 222 8.26 -1.44 10.82
CA LEU A 222 8.04 -2.71 11.52
C LEU A 222 9.05 -3.78 11.05
N TYR A 223 9.34 -3.84 9.76
CA TYR A 223 10.38 -4.71 9.20
C TYR A 223 11.76 -4.46 9.85
N PHE A 224 12.18 -3.19 9.96
CA PHE A 224 13.46 -2.87 10.61
C PHE A 224 13.47 -3.23 12.10
N GLU A 225 12.38 -2.99 12.83
CA GLU A 225 12.30 -3.36 14.25
C GLU A 225 12.32 -4.90 14.44
N LEU A 226 11.67 -5.67 13.57
CA LEU A 226 11.75 -7.14 13.59
C LEU A 226 13.17 -7.64 13.30
N ARG A 227 13.89 -7.03 12.35
CA ARG A 227 15.30 -7.36 12.08
C ARG A 227 16.20 -7.09 13.28
N LYS A 228 16.01 -5.98 13.99
CA LYS A 228 16.73 -5.69 15.24
C LYS A 228 16.44 -6.74 16.32
N LEU A 229 15.19 -7.16 16.47
CA LEU A 229 14.82 -8.22 17.42
C LEU A 229 15.46 -9.57 17.09
N LYS A 230 15.68 -9.85 15.80
CA LYS A 230 16.42 -11.03 15.34
C LYS A 230 17.94 -10.87 15.41
N LYS A 231 18.46 -9.73 15.92
CA LYS A 231 19.88 -9.37 16.03
C LYS A 231 20.64 -9.32 14.70
N GLU A 232 19.96 -8.85 13.65
CA GLU A 232 20.52 -8.81 12.29
C GLU A 232 20.94 -7.40 11.84
N ILE A 233 20.83 -6.43 12.75
CA ILE A 233 21.22 -5.01 12.63
C ILE A 233 21.60 -4.54 14.03
#